data_AF-A0A520C8I3-F1
#
_entry.id   AF-A0A520C8I3-F1
#
_cell.length_a   1.000
_cell.length_b   1.000
_cell.length_c   1.000
_cell.angle_alpha   90.00
_cell.angle_beta   90.00
_cell.angle_gamma   90.00
#
_symmetry.space_group_name_H-M   'P 1'
#
loop_
_entity.id
_entity.type
_entity.pdbx_description
1 polymer ?
#
loop_
_entity_poly.entity_id
_entity_poly.type
_entity_poly.pdbx_seq_one_letter_code
_entity_poly.pdbx_strand_id
1 'polypeptide(L)'
;MASALHHIPHRTKHLPPLRVGIGGPVGSGKTTLLEMLCKAMREKYDLIAITNDIYTKEDQRLLTVSGALPAERIMGVETGGCPHTA
;
A
#
# COMPACT_ATOMS: atom_id res chain seq x y z
N MET A 1 -11.42 9.32 -17.48
CA MET A 1 -10.86 10.63 -17.09
C MET A 1 -9.68 10.37 -16.16
N ALA A 2 -8.46 10.71 -16.56
CA ALA A 2 -7.30 10.56 -15.69
C ALA A 2 -7.44 11.54 -14.52
N SER A 3 -7.45 11.02 -13.30
CA SER A 3 -7.55 11.82 -12.10
C SER A 3 -6.45 12.90 -12.07
N ALA A 4 -6.84 14.15 -11.84
CA ALA A 4 -5.94 15.29 -11.68
C ALA A 4 -5.03 15.20 -10.42
N LEU A 5 -5.12 14.11 -9.66
CA LEU A 5 -4.55 14.00 -8.31
C LEU A 5 -3.03 13.97 -8.24
N HIS A 6 -2.30 13.67 -9.32
CA HIS A 6 -0.84 13.46 -9.27
C HIS A 6 -0.04 14.49 -10.09
N HIS A 7 -0.35 15.79 -9.95
CA HIS A 7 0.49 16.84 -10.53
C HIS A 7 1.80 16.97 -9.74
N ILE A 8 2.87 16.38 -10.28
CA ILE A 8 4.24 16.58 -9.78
C ILE A 8 4.83 17.77 -10.53
N PRO A 9 5.34 18.81 -9.83
CA PRO A 9 5.99 19.95 -10.48
C PRO A 9 7.07 19.51 -11.47
N HIS A 10 7.15 20.18 -12.62
CA HIS A 10 8.11 19.89 -13.71
C HIS A 10 7.97 18.53 -14.40
N ARG A 11 6.89 17.78 -14.14
CA ARG A 11 6.62 16.51 -14.83
C ARG A 11 6.07 16.75 -16.22
N THR A 12 6.82 16.35 -17.24
CA THR A 12 6.49 16.53 -18.67
C THR A 12 5.75 15.33 -19.28
N LYS A 13 5.67 14.20 -18.57
CA LYS A 13 5.03 12.96 -19.04
C LYS A 13 3.97 12.45 -18.07
N HIS A 14 2.82 12.04 -18.62
CA HIS A 14 1.81 11.28 -17.88
C HIS A 14 2.35 9.85 -17.65
N LEU A 15 2.58 9.46 -16.39
CA LEU A 15 2.97 8.08 -16.03
C LEU A 15 1.90 7.52 -15.10
N PRO A 16 1.76 6.20 -15.00
CA PRO A 16 0.88 5.58 -14.00
C PRO A 16 1.20 6.07 -12.57
N PRO A 17 0.30 5.79 -11.60
CA PRO A 17 0.57 5.99 -10.19
C PRO A 17 1.93 5.41 -9.77
N LEU A 18 2.61 6.09 -8.84
CA LEU A 18 3.84 5.56 -8.25
C LEU A 18 3.51 4.27 -7.50
N ARG A 19 4.29 3.22 -7.77
CA ARG A 19 4.18 1.92 -7.08
C ARG A 19 5.45 1.74 -6.26
N VAL A 20 5.29 1.50 -4.96
CA VAL A 20 6.40 1.32 -4.02
C VAL A 20 6.24 -0.04 -3.35
N GLY A 21 7.22 -0.93 -3.52
CA GLY A 21 7.27 -2.21 -2.84
C GLY A 21 7.98 -2.09 -1.50
N ILE A 22 7.37 -2.62 -0.43
CA ILE A 22 7.99 -2.69 0.90
C ILE A 22 8.38 -4.15 1.16
N GLY A 23 9.66 -4.46 0.99
CA GLY A 23 10.23 -5.79 1.22
C GLY A 23 11.03 -5.87 2.52
N GLY A 24 11.26 -7.08 3.02
CA GLY A 24 12.05 -7.33 4.23
C GLY A 24 11.70 -8.64 4.93
N PRO A 25 12.54 -9.13 5.86
CA PRO A 25 12.32 -10.37 6.60
C PRO A 25 10.97 -10.41 7.34
N VAL A 26 10.50 -11.61 7.69
CA VAL A 26 9.33 -11.78 8.56
C VAL A 26 9.61 -11.10 9.92
N GLY A 27 8.64 -10.34 10.42
CA GLY A 27 8.78 -9.61 11.69
C GLY A 27 9.57 -8.29 11.64
N SER A 28 10.09 -7.85 10.49
CA SER A 28 10.88 -6.61 10.38
C SER A 28 10.07 -5.30 10.46
N GLY A 29 8.77 -5.37 10.76
CA GLY A 29 7.91 -4.18 10.88
C GLY A 29 7.40 -3.58 9.57
N LYS A 30 7.36 -4.34 8.46
CA LYS A 30 6.86 -3.86 7.15
C LYS A 30 5.44 -3.27 7.24
N THR A 31 4.53 -3.98 7.88
CA THR A 31 3.13 -3.56 8.06
C THR A 31 3.03 -2.30 8.92
N THR A 32 3.83 -2.21 9.97
CA THR A 32 3.94 -1.02 10.83
C THR A 32 4.46 0.19 10.06
N LEU A 33 5.49 0.01 9.23
CA LEU A 33 6.00 1.07 8.36
C LEU A 33 4.92 1.56 7.39
N LEU A 34 4.21 0.62 6.74
CA LEU A 34 3.12 0.94 5.82
C LEU A 34 2.00 1.72 6.52
N GLU A 35 1.60 1.31 7.73
CA GLU A 35 0.63 2.03 8.54
C GLU A 35 1.05 3.49 8.80
N MET A 36 2.28 3.69 9.28
CA MET A 36 2.81 5.01 9.61
C MET A 36 2.87 5.92 8.38
N LEU A 37 3.33 5.38 7.25
CA LEU A 37 3.36 6.11 5.97
C LEU A 37 1.96 6.52 5.54
N CYS A 38 0.99 5.59 5.57
CA CYS A 38 -0.40 5.89 5.23
C CYS A 38 -0.97 7.00 6.11
N LYS A 39 -0.81 6.91 7.44
CA LYS A 39 -1.32 7.93 8.37
C LYS A 39 -0.67 9.30 8.15
N ALA A 40 0.64 9.35 7.89
CA ALA A 40 1.35 10.60 7.67
C ALA A 40 1.05 11.27 6.31
N MET A 41 0.64 10.49 5.31
CA MET A 41 0.59 10.94 3.91
C MET A 41 -0.83 11.04 3.33
N ARG A 42 -1.82 10.33 3.89
CA ARG A 42 -3.19 10.23 3.34
C ARG A 42 -3.95 11.55 3.21
N GLU A 43 -3.56 12.58 3.96
CA GLU A 43 -4.19 13.91 3.85
C GLU A 43 -3.69 14.71 2.64
N LYS A 44 -2.49 14.36 2.14
CA LYS A 44 -1.82 15.08 1.04
C LYS A 44 -1.81 14.30 -0.26
N TYR A 45 -1.90 12.97 -0.19
CA TYR A 45 -1.77 12.09 -1.35
C TYR A 45 -2.94 11.11 -1.43
N ASP A 46 -3.32 10.80 -2.68
CA ASP A 46 -4.29 9.75 -2.96
C ASP A 46 -3.59 8.38 -2.88
N LEU A 47 -3.84 7.63 -1.80
CA LEU A 47 -3.13 6.40 -1.47
C LEU A 47 -4.02 5.17 -1.54
N ILE A 48 -3.41 4.06 -1.95
CA ILE A 48 -3.92 2.70 -1.82
C ILE A 48 -2.82 1.83 -1.20
N ALA A 49 -3.22 0.86 -0.39
CA ALA A 49 -2.31 -0.12 0.22
C ALA A 49 -2.66 -1.52 -0.27
N ILE A 50 -1.66 -2.25 -0.76
CA ILE A 50 -1.80 -3.65 -1.15
C ILE A 50 -0.87 -4.45 -0.27
N THR A 51 -1.43 -5.39 0.50
CA THR A 51 -0.65 -6.28 1.36
C THR A 51 -0.59 -7.66 0.73
N ASN A 52 0.61 -8.24 0.72
CA ASN A 52 0.81 -9.62 0.30
C ASN A 52 1.06 -10.46 1.54
N ASP A 53 0.17 -11.41 1.79
CA ASP A 53 0.34 -12.36 2.89
C ASP A 53 0.07 -13.78 2.38
N ILE A 54 0.79 -14.75 2.93
CA ILE A 54 1.00 -16.06 2.27
C ILE A 54 -0.24 -16.95 2.41
N TYR A 55 -0.90 -16.89 3.58
CA TYR A 55 -2.05 -17.74 3.93
C TYR A 55 -3.15 -17.02 4.70
N THR A 56 -3.00 -15.72 4.98
CA THR A 56 -3.95 -14.97 5.79
C THR A 56 -4.23 -13.60 5.17
N LYS A 57 -5.19 -12.88 5.76
CA LYS A 57 -5.45 -11.46 5.47
C LYS A 57 -5.17 -10.57 6.68
N GLU A 58 -4.28 -11.00 7.56
CA GLU A 58 -4.05 -10.34 8.83
C GLU A 58 -3.47 -8.94 8.63
N ASP A 59 -2.53 -8.77 7.69
CA ASP A 59 -1.99 -7.44 7.36
C ASP A 59 -3.08 -6.48 6.87
N GLN A 60 -4.00 -6.93 6.01
CA GLN A 60 -5.15 -6.11 5.58
C GLN A 60 -6.04 -5.73 6.77
N ARG A 61 -6.34 -6.69 7.66
CA ARG A 61 -7.15 -6.45 8.85
C ARG A 61 -6.47 -5.45 9.79
N LEU A 62 -5.18 -5.62 10.05
CA LEU A 62 -4.38 -4.73 10.91
C LEU A 62 -4.42 -3.29 10.40
N LEU A 63 -4.19 -3.08 9.11
CA LEU A 63 -4.24 -1.74 8.50
C LEU A 63 -5.64 -1.12 8.53
N THR A 64 -6.67 -1.94 8.38
CA THR A 64 -8.07 -1.48 8.42
C THR A 64 -8.46 -1.07 9.84
N VAL A 65 -8.16 -1.92 10.84
CA VAL A 65 -8.49 -1.67 12.25
C VAL A 65 -7.67 -0.52 12.83
N SER A 66 -6.40 -0.39 12.44
CA SER A 66 -5.56 0.74 12.87
C SER A 66 -5.98 2.07 12.25
N GLY A 67 -6.91 2.03 11.28
CA GLY A 67 -7.37 3.19 10.54
C GLY A 67 -6.25 3.81 9.71
N ALA A 68 -5.40 3.00 9.07
CA ALA A 68 -4.35 3.48 8.18
C ALA A 68 -4.95 4.24 6.98
N LEU A 69 -5.92 3.61 6.30
CA LEU A 69 -6.72 4.16 5.21
C LEU A 69 -8.18 3.67 5.34
N PRO A 70 -9.15 4.28 4.63
CA PRO A 70 -10.47 3.69 4.43
C PRO A 70 -10.38 2.26 3.89
N ALA A 71 -11.28 1.37 4.33
CA ALA A 71 -11.20 -0.06 4.03
C ALA A 71 -11.20 -0.36 2.52
N GLU A 72 -11.95 0.42 1.73
CA GLU A 72 -12.03 0.32 0.28
C GLU A 72 -10.70 0.66 -0.45
N ARG A 73 -9.71 1.20 0.27
CA ARG A 73 -8.37 1.53 -0.23
C ARG A 73 -7.29 0.55 0.22
N ILE A 74 -7.67 -0.51 0.94
CA ILE A 74 -6.76 -1.55 1.44
C ILE A 74 -7.16 -2.89 0.83
N MET A 75 -6.24 -3.54 0.14
CA MET A 75 -6.48 -4.85 -0.49
C MET A 75 -5.42 -5.86 -0.05
N GLY A 76 -5.85 -6.99 0.51
CA GLY A 76 -5.02 -8.14 0.79
C GLY A 76 -5.03 -9.12 -0.38
N VAL A 77 -3.85 -9.56 -0.81
CA VAL A 77 -3.64 -10.57 -1.85
C VAL A 77 -2.99 -11.79 -1.21
N GLU A 78 -3.57 -12.97 -1.46
CA GLU A 78 -3.02 -14.25 -1.05
C GLU A 78 -2.18 -14.81 -2.19
N THR A 79 -0.92 -15.14 -1.92
CA THR A 79 0.07 -15.48 -2.97
C THR A 79 0.38 -16.96 -3.12
N GLY A 80 -0.26 -17.82 -2.32
CA GLY A 80 -0.15 -19.27 -2.50
C GLY A 80 1.26 -19.79 -2.24
N GLY A 81 1.74 -19.63 -1.00
CA GLY A 81 2.88 -20.38 -0.46
C GLY A 81 4.29 -19.86 -0.78
N CYS A 82 4.53 -19.09 -1.85
CA CYS A 82 5.85 -18.52 -2.14
C CYS A 82 5.80 -17.01 -2.48
N PRO A 83 6.36 -16.12 -1.63
CA PRO A 83 6.24 -14.68 -1.79
C PRO A 83 7.06 -14.10 -2.96
N HIS A 84 7.90 -14.91 -3.61
CA HIS A 84 8.74 -14.49 -4.75
C HIS A 84 8.08 -14.78 -6.12
N THR A 85 6.94 -15.45 -6.13
CA THR A 85 6.27 -15.92 -7.37
C THR A 85 5.01 -15.13 -7.71
N ALA A 86 4.72 -14.06 -6.95
CA ALA A 86 3.59 -13.16 -7.13
C ALA A 86 4.01 -11.75 -7.54
#